data_AF-A0A843H1A5-F1
#
_entry.id   AF-A0A843H1A5-F1
#
_cell.length_a   1.000
_cell.length_b   1.000
_cell.length_c   1.000
_cell.angle_alpha   90.00
_cell.angle_beta   90.00
_cell.angle_gamma   90.00
#
_symmetry.space_group_name_H-M   'P 1'
#
loop_
_entity.id
_entity.type
_entity.pdbx_description
1 polymer ?
#
loop_
_entity_poly.entity_id
_entity_poly.type
_entity_poly.pdbx_seq_one_letter_code
_entity_poly.pdbx_strand_id
1 'polypeptide(L)'
;MKKYAKVVNETTKLCNVGVGTNIEYYKSLGMTEQDVEQAYDGKWYLTGYAPSKPAPTLKEQLEELERTTGYSRAIRELILAENSGASEYVKNKAQEIENIAEQIRG
;
A
#
# COMPACT_ATOMS: atom_id res chain seq x y z
N MET A 1 13.50 3.15 15.36
CA MET A 1 14.92 2.82 15.08
C MET A 1 15.78 4.08 15.12
N LYS A 2 16.99 4.04 15.68
CA LYS A 2 17.84 5.26 15.77
C LYS A 2 18.56 5.57 14.46
N LYS A 3 18.41 6.79 13.96
CA LYS A 3 19.17 7.33 12.81
C LYS A 3 19.49 8.80 13.00
N TYR A 4 20.50 9.30 12.31
CA TYR A 4 20.71 10.74 12.16
C TYR A 4 19.59 11.31 11.30
N ALA A 5 18.75 12.13 11.89
CA ALA A 5 17.57 12.70 11.26
C ALA A 5 17.43 14.20 11.54
N LYS A 6 16.70 14.88 10.65
CA LYS A 6 16.27 16.26 10.83
C LYS A 6 14.78 16.34 10.54
N VAL A 7 14.01 16.86 11.50
CA VAL A 7 12.59 17.14 11.32
C VAL A 7 12.44 18.24 10.26
N VAL A 8 11.70 17.94 9.20
CA VAL A 8 11.40 18.88 8.11
C VAL A 8 9.98 19.43 8.20
N ASN A 9 9.11 18.79 8.99
CA ASN A 9 7.77 19.27 9.26
C ASN A 9 7.41 19.04 10.73
N GLU A 10 7.22 20.12 11.47
CA GLU A 10 6.96 20.06 12.91
C GLU A 10 5.57 19.53 13.29
N THR A 11 4.59 19.62 12.39
CA THR A 11 3.22 19.14 12.65
C THR A 11 3.12 17.63 12.50
N THR A 12 3.67 17.10 11.40
CA THR A 12 3.62 15.67 11.07
C THR A 12 4.80 14.88 11.62
N LYS A 13 5.84 15.58 12.13
CA LYS A 13 7.14 15.01 12.50
C LYS A 13 7.80 14.19 11.38
N LEU A 14 7.58 14.63 10.14
CA LEU A 14 8.30 14.15 8.97
C LEU A 14 9.80 14.47 9.11
N CYS A 15 10.64 13.50 8.79
CA CYS A 15 12.08 13.54 8.98
C CYS A 15 12.82 13.23 7.67
N ASN A 16 13.92 13.94 7.41
CA ASN A 16 14.95 13.48 6.50
C ASN A 16 15.96 12.65 7.30
N VAL A 17 16.33 11.46 6.79
CA VAL A 17 17.26 10.55 7.46
C VAL A 17 18.53 10.35 6.66
N GLY A 18 19.67 10.27 7.35
CA GLY A 18 20.93 9.79 6.79
C GLY A 18 20.94 8.26 6.72
N VAL A 19 21.14 7.70 5.53
CA VAL A 19 21.15 6.24 5.31
C VAL A 19 22.56 5.63 5.24
N GLY A 20 23.59 6.43 4.98
CA GLY A 20 25.01 6.02 4.96
C GLY A 20 25.73 6.17 6.31
N THR A 21 27.06 6.05 6.28
CA THR A 21 27.92 6.00 7.48
C THR A 21 28.64 7.32 7.81
N ASN A 22 28.54 8.35 6.96
CA ASN A 22 29.24 9.62 7.17
C ASN A 22 28.53 10.49 8.22
N ILE A 23 28.80 10.20 9.49
CA ILE A 23 28.19 10.87 10.64
C ILE A 23 28.52 12.38 10.66
N GLU A 24 29.76 12.76 10.35
CA GLU A 24 30.18 14.16 10.36
C GLU A 24 29.44 14.97 9.30
N TYR A 25 29.23 14.40 8.12
CA TYR A 25 28.40 15.00 7.08
C TYR A 25 26.97 15.24 7.57
N TYR A 26 26.33 14.26 8.21
CA TYR A 26 24.96 14.46 8.73
C TYR A 26 24.91 15.51 9.84
N LYS A 27 25.87 15.51 10.76
CA LYS A 27 25.98 16.54 11.79
C LYS A 27 26.17 17.93 11.17
N SER A 28 26.96 18.05 10.10
CA SER A 28 27.15 19.31 9.37
C SER A 28 25.86 19.83 8.70
N LEU A 29 24.95 18.93 8.32
CA LEU A 29 23.61 19.27 7.81
C LEU A 29 22.60 19.62 8.92
N GLY A 30 23.04 19.61 10.19
CA GLY A 30 22.21 19.85 11.35
C GLY A 30 21.30 18.67 11.72
N MET A 31 21.66 17.45 11.32
CA MET A 31 20.95 16.25 11.76
C MET A 31 21.43 15.82 13.15
N THR A 32 20.51 15.25 13.92
CA THR A 32 20.77 14.70 15.25
C THR A 32 20.31 13.25 15.32
N GLU A 33 20.86 12.46 16.23
CA GLU A 33 20.40 11.09 16.41
C GLU A 33 18.98 11.10 17.02
N GLN A 34 18.02 10.59 16.27
CA GLN A 34 16.59 10.56 16.62
C GLN A 34 16.05 9.14 16.43
N ASP A 35 15.02 8.80 17.21
CA ASP A 35 14.28 7.56 16.99
C ASP A 35 13.20 7.80 15.93
N VAL A 36 13.33 7.10 14.80
CA VAL A 36 12.49 7.27 13.62
C VAL A 36 11.93 5.93 13.15
N GLU A 37 10.88 5.98 12.35
CA GLU A 37 10.29 4.83 11.68
C GLU A 37 9.94 5.21 10.23
N GLN A 38 9.90 4.21 9.34
CA GLN A 38 9.51 4.41 7.95
C GLN A 38 8.04 4.05 7.79
N ALA A 39 7.27 4.98 7.20
CA ALA A 39 5.85 4.77 6.94
C ALA A 39 5.62 4.03 5.60
N TYR A 40 4.36 3.66 5.34
CA TYR A 40 3.94 2.97 4.11
C TYR A 40 4.21 3.78 2.83
N ASP A 41 4.33 5.11 2.94
CA ASP A 41 4.61 6.01 1.82
C ASP A 41 6.13 6.16 1.54
N GLY A 42 6.96 5.37 2.24
CA GLY A 42 8.41 5.35 2.09
C GLY A 42 9.13 6.51 2.79
N LYS A 43 8.40 7.45 3.40
CA LYS A 43 8.98 8.57 4.14
C LYS A 43 9.27 8.18 5.59
N TRP A 44 10.11 8.99 6.22
CA TRP A 44 10.56 8.78 7.59
C TRP A 44 9.89 9.77 8.53
N TYR A 45 9.49 9.28 9.70
CA TYR A 45 8.83 10.04 10.74
C TYR A 45 9.50 9.77 12.07
N LEU A 46 9.33 10.65 13.06
CA LEU A 46 9.62 10.26 14.44
C LEU A 46 8.75 9.06 14.85
N THR A 47 9.31 8.16 15.64
CA THR A 47 8.56 6.98 16.14
C THR A 47 7.24 7.42 16.79
N GLY A 48 6.13 6.82 16.38
CA GLY A 48 4.77 7.14 16.83
C GLY A 48 4.04 8.17 15.96
N TYR A 49 4.69 8.74 14.95
CA TYR A 49 4.09 9.74 14.05
C TYR A 49 3.91 9.22 12.62
N ALA A 50 4.37 8.01 12.28
CA ALA A 50 4.12 7.47 10.96
C ALA A 50 2.60 7.30 10.72
N PRO A 51 2.08 7.80 9.59
CA PRO A 51 0.68 7.63 9.25
C PRO A 51 0.36 6.15 9.01
N SER A 52 -0.81 5.72 9.47
CA SER A 52 -1.35 4.41 9.11
C SER A 52 -1.70 4.36 7.62
N LYS A 53 -1.47 3.20 6.99
CA LYS A 53 -1.90 2.98 5.61
C LYS A 53 -3.43 3.12 5.54
N PRO A 54 -3.98 3.96 4.64
CA PRO A 54 -5.42 4.06 4.49
C PRO A 54 -6.01 2.71 4.05
N ALA A 55 -7.29 2.49 4.35
CA ALA A 55 -8.01 1.32 3.84
C ALA A 55 -7.97 1.32 2.31
N PRO A 56 -7.78 0.16 1.66
CA PRO A 56 -7.69 0.08 0.21
C PRO A 56 -9.01 0.53 -0.42
N THR A 57 -8.92 1.31 -1.48
CA THR A 57 -10.05 1.69 -2.31
C THR A 57 -10.67 0.47 -2.99
N LEU A 58 -11.94 0.56 -3.44
CA LEU A 58 -12.58 -0.54 -4.19
C LEU A 58 -11.76 -0.93 -5.43
N LYS A 59 -11.12 0.04 -6.09
CA LYS A 59 -10.25 -0.19 -7.23
C LYS A 59 -9.01 -1.01 -6.86
N GLU A 60 -8.32 -0.65 -5.77
CA GLU A 60 -7.16 -1.42 -5.28
C GLU A 60 -7.56 -2.83 -4.83
N GLN A 61 -8.74 -2.99 -4.22
CA GLN A 61 -9.28 -4.30 -3.86
C GLN A 61 -9.55 -5.16 -5.11
N LEU A 62 -10.14 -4.57 -6.16
CA LEU A 62 -10.36 -5.24 -7.43
C LEU A 62 -9.03 -5.68 -8.08
N GLU A 63 -8.06 -4.77 -8.17
CA GLU A 63 -6.74 -5.06 -8.74
C GLU A 63 -6.01 -6.18 -7.98
N GLU A 64 -6.12 -6.20 -6.65
CA GLU A 64 -5.57 -7.27 -5.82
C GLU A 64 -6.26 -8.62 -6.09
N LEU A 65 -7.59 -8.63 -6.16
CA LEU A 65 -8.36 -9.84 -6.44
C LEU A 65 -8.07 -10.38 -7.84
N GLU A 66 -8.02 -9.52 -8.85
CA GLU A 66 -7.64 -9.92 -10.21
C GLU A 66 -6.21 -10.45 -10.27
N ARG A 67 -5.26 -9.84 -9.55
CA ARG A 67 -3.87 -10.30 -9.50
C ARG A 67 -3.72 -11.66 -8.82
N THR A 68 -4.44 -11.88 -7.72
CA THR A 68 -4.34 -13.11 -6.92
C THR A 68 -5.09 -14.28 -7.54
N THR A 69 -6.25 -14.03 -8.14
CA THR A 69 -7.07 -15.08 -8.78
C THR A 69 -6.73 -15.29 -10.26
N GLY A 70 -6.16 -14.28 -10.92
CA GLY A 70 -6.03 -14.23 -12.37
C GLY A 70 -7.35 -13.95 -13.10
N TYR A 71 -8.44 -13.64 -12.39
CA TYR A 71 -9.77 -13.49 -12.99
C TYR A 71 -9.97 -12.09 -13.54
N SER A 72 -9.34 -11.83 -14.69
CA SER A 72 -9.64 -10.64 -15.49
C SER A 72 -11.12 -10.62 -15.89
N ARG A 73 -11.62 -9.44 -16.31
CA ARG A 73 -13.00 -9.29 -16.78
C ARG A 73 -13.43 -10.38 -17.77
N ALA A 74 -12.63 -10.61 -18.81
CA ALA A 74 -12.94 -11.63 -19.82
C ALA A 74 -13.01 -13.05 -19.22
N ILE A 75 -12.13 -13.36 -18.26
CA ILE A 75 -12.16 -14.66 -17.56
C ILE A 75 -13.40 -14.79 -16.69
N ARG A 76 -13.82 -13.72 -16.00
CA ARG A 76 -15.07 -13.74 -15.21
C ARG A 76 -16.29 -13.94 -16.08
N GLU A 77 -16.36 -13.25 -17.23
CA GLU A 77 -17.44 -13.44 -18.20
C GLU A 77 -17.52 -14.90 -18.69
N LEU A 78 -16.36 -15.54 -18.94
CA LEU A 78 -16.30 -16.97 -19.30
C LEU A 78 -16.71 -17.89 -18.14
N ILE A 79 -16.27 -17.60 -16.91
CA ILE A 79 -16.60 -18.39 -15.71
C ILE A 79 -18.10 -18.33 -15.39
N LEU A 80 -18.71 -17.15 -15.53
CA LEU A 80 -20.10 -16.90 -15.17
C LEU A 80 -21.08 -17.31 -16.28
N ALA A 81 -20.60 -17.69 -17.46
CA ALA A 81 -21.44 -18.23 -18.52
C ALA A 81 -22.18 -19.50 -18.07
N GLU A 82 -23.42 -19.66 -18.53
CA GLU A 82 -24.35 -20.73 -18.11
C GLU A 82 -23.73 -22.14 -18.22
N ASN A 83 -22.94 -22.38 -19.28
CA ASN A 83 -22.30 -23.65 -19.58
C ASN A 83 -20.77 -23.65 -19.39
N SER A 84 -20.25 -22.79 -18.50
CA SER A 84 -18.79 -22.63 -18.31
C SER A 84 -18.07 -23.88 -17.78
N GLY A 85 -18.79 -24.84 -17.22
CA GLY A 85 -18.22 -26.01 -16.54
C GLY A 85 -17.46 -25.66 -15.24
N ALA A 86 -17.42 -24.39 -14.85
CA ALA A 86 -16.76 -23.94 -13.63
C ALA A 86 -17.53 -24.41 -12.39
N SER A 87 -16.79 -24.77 -11.34
CA SER A 87 -17.39 -25.15 -10.06
C SER A 87 -18.09 -23.97 -9.40
N GLU A 88 -19.03 -24.26 -8.50
CA GLU A 88 -19.78 -23.24 -7.75
C GLU A 88 -18.85 -22.30 -6.96
N TYR A 89 -17.76 -22.84 -6.39
CA TYR A 89 -16.74 -22.04 -5.71
C TYR A 89 -16.10 -21.00 -6.64
N VAL A 90 -15.75 -21.42 -7.86
CA VAL A 90 -15.12 -20.55 -8.86
C VAL A 90 -16.12 -19.50 -9.36
N LYS A 91 -17.37 -19.88 -9.58
CA LYS A 91 -18.45 -18.96 -9.94
C LYS A 91 -18.70 -17.91 -8.86
N ASN A 92 -18.81 -18.32 -7.60
CA ASN A 92 -19.00 -17.40 -6.48
C ASN A 92 -17.83 -16.41 -6.35
N LYS A 93 -16.60 -16.88 -6.54
CA LYS A 93 -15.41 -16.00 -6.51
C LYS A 93 -15.40 -15.02 -7.68
N ALA A 94 -15.76 -15.46 -8.89
CA ALA A 94 -15.89 -14.57 -10.04
C ALA A 94 -17.01 -13.54 -9.84
N GLN A 95 -18.15 -13.93 -9.26
CA GLN A 95 -19.26 -13.03 -8.99
C GLN A 95 -18.90 -11.97 -7.93
N GLU A 96 -18.17 -12.34 -6.88
CA GLU A 96 -17.66 -11.39 -5.88
C GLU A 96 -16.83 -10.27 -6.55
N ILE A 97 -15.91 -10.67 -7.43
CA ILE A 97 -15.04 -9.73 -8.15
C ILE A 97 -15.86 -8.86 -9.11
N GLU A 98 -16.83 -9.45 -9.81
CA GLU A 98 -17.68 -8.71 -10.74
C GLU A 98 -18.56 -7.67 -10.03
N ASN A 99 -19.13 -8.01 -8.87
CA ASN A 99 -19.92 -7.07 -8.05
C ASN A 99 -19.08 -5.84 -7.63
N ILE A 100 -17.82 -6.05 -7.24
CA ILE A 100 -16.90 -4.95 -6.91
C ILE A 100 -16.62 -4.12 -8.17
N ALA A 101 -16.40 -4.77 -9.31
CA ALA A 101 -16.15 -4.09 -10.58
C ALA A 101 -17.37 -3.29 -11.09
N GLU A 102 -18.59 -3.75 -10.84
CA GLU A 102 -19.82 -3.00 -11.15
C GLU A 102 -19.95 -1.72 -10.32
N GLN A 103 -19.68 -1.79 -9.01
CA GLN A 103 -19.70 -0.61 -8.13
C GLN A 103 -18.73 0.50 -8.58
N ILE A 104 -17.63 0.13 -9.24
CA ILE A 104 -16.66 1.08 -9.80
C ILE A 104 -17.15 1.65 -11.14
N ARG A 105 -17.88 0.87 -11.94
CA ARG A 105 -18.34 1.26 -13.28
C ARG A 105 -19.54 2.21 -13.26
N GLY A 106 -20.39 2.12 -12.23
CA GLY A 106 -21.59 2.94 -12.09
C GLY A 106 -22.76 2.40 -12.90
#